data_AF-A0A1A7WYA5-F1
#
_entry.id   AF-A0A1A7WYA5-F1
#
_cell.length_a   1.000
_cell.length_b   1.000
_cell.length_c   1.000
_cell.angle_alpha   90.00
_cell.angle_beta   90.00
_cell.angle_gamma   90.00
#
_symmetry.space_group_name_H-M   'P 1'
#
loop_
_entity.id
_entity.type
_entity.pdbx_description
1 polymer ?
#
loop_
_entity_poly.entity_id
_entity_poly.type
_entity_poly.pdbx_seq_one_letter_code
_entity_poly.pdbx_strand_id
1 'polypeptide(L)'
;VFLALSYATVYLIYMRFRNTYDSENDTFRVEFLLVPVIGLSFLENYSFTPLEILWTFSIFLEAVAIMPQLFMITKTGEAESITTHYLFFLGLYRALYIGNWVWRYHTEGFFDQIAVVSGVVQTIFYCDFFYLYFTKVLRGRGKMTLPMPV
;
A
#
# COMPACT_ATOMS: atom_id res chain seq x y z
N VAL A 1 11.96 11.48 -10.17
CA VAL A 1 12.14 10.01 -10.28
C VAL A 1 10.86 9.27 -9.95
N PHE A 2 10.32 9.37 -8.72
CA PHE A 2 9.07 8.68 -8.32
C PHE A 2 7.90 8.88 -9.29
N LEU A 3 7.51 10.13 -9.57
CA LEU A 3 6.41 10.42 -10.50
C LEU A 3 6.63 9.78 -11.89
N ALA A 4 7.83 9.94 -12.45
CA ALA A 4 8.14 9.40 -13.77
C ALA A 4 8.02 7.87 -13.82
N LEU A 5 8.51 7.16 -12.79
CA LEU A 5 8.39 5.70 -12.71
C LEU A 5 6.94 5.27 -12.48
N SER A 6 6.19 5.95 -11.62
CA SER A 6 4.77 5.67 -11.39
C SER A 6 3.95 5.83 -12.67
N TYR A 7 4.10 6.94 -13.39
CA TYR A 7 3.40 7.16 -14.66
C TYR A 7 3.86 6.18 -15.75
N ALA A 8 5.15 5.84 -15.80
CA ALA A 8 5.64 4.82 -16.71
C ALA A 8 5.00 3.45 -16.42
N THR A 9 4.93 3.02 -15.16
CA THR A 9 4.27 1.75 -14.78
C THR A 9 2.80 1.74 -15.19
N VAL A 10 2.05 2.83 -14.93
CA VAL A 10 0.64 2.96 -15.36
C VAL A 10 0.53 2.86 -16.89
N TYR A 11 1.40 3.55 -17.63
CA TYR A 11 1.45 3.47 -19.10
C TYR A 11 1.75 2.05 -19.59
N LEU A 12 2.68 1.35 -18.93
CA LEU A 12 3.03 -0.02 -19.29
C LEU A 12 1.84 -0.98 -19.06
N ILE A 13 1.15 -0.88 -17.93
CA ILE A 13 0.01 -1.73 -17.58
C ILE A 13 -1.18 -1.46 -18.51
N TYR A 14 -1.61 -0.21 -18.65
CA TYR A 14 -2.87 0.12 -19.34
C TYR A 14 -2.75 0.38 -20.84
N MET A 15 -1.54 0.69 -21.35
CA MET A 15 -1.35 1.00 -22.77
C MET A 15 -0.43 0.00 -23.47
N ARG A 16 0.84 -0.08 -23.08
CA ARG A 16 1.85 -0.85 -23.83
C ARG A 16 1.64 -2.36 -23.75
N PHE A 17 1.36 -2.88 -22.56
CA PHE A 17 1.19 -4.31 -22.27
C PHE A 17 -0.23 -4.64 -21.80
N ARG A 18 -1.23 -3.86 -22.24
CA ARG A 18 -2.63 -4.03 -21.84
C ARG A 18 -3.19 -5.44 -22.09
N ASN A 19 -2.65 -6.17 -23.07
CA ASN A 19 -3.12 -7.50 -23.42
C ASN A 19 -2.70 -8.57 -22.40
N THR A 20 -1.73 -8.28 -21.54
CA THR A 20 -1.30 -9.16 -20.44
C THR A 20 -1.84 -8.70 -19.09
N TYR A 21 -2.62 -7.62 -19.04
CA TYR A 21 -3.27 -7.14 -17.82
C TYR A 21 -4.51 -7.99 -17.51
N ASP A 22 -4.54 -8.55 -16.31
CA ASP A 22 -5.60 -9.43 -15.84
C ASP A 22 -6.71 -8.63 -15.15
N SER A 23 -7.60 -8.07 -15.98
CA SER A 23 -8.76 -7.30 -15.50
C SER A 23 -9.84 -8.15 -14.83
N GLU A 24 -9.83 -9.48 -15.02
CA GLU A 24 -10.82 -10.36 -14.39
C GLU A 24 -10.54 -10.53 -12.89
N ASN A 25 -9.26 -10.52 -12.51
CA ASN A 25 -8.86 -10.59 -11.12
C ASN A 25 -8.69 -9.22 -10.45
N ASP A 26 -8.26 -8.18 -11.18
CA ASP A 26 -8.19 -6.80 -10.67
C ASP A 26 -9.58 -6.12 -10.67
N THR A 27 -10.40 -6.52 -9.71
CA THR A 27 -11.84 -6.15 -9.60
C THR A 27 -12.15 -5.30 -8.36
N PHE A 28 -11.11 -4.80 -7.70
CA PHE A 28 -11.27 -4.01 -6.50
C PHE A 28 -11.88 -2.64 -6.83
N ARG A 29 -12.96 -2.28 -6.13
CA ARG A 29 -13.66 -1.01 -6.33
C ARG A 29 -12.96 0.13 -5.58
N VAL A 30 -12.08 0.84 -6.29
CA VAL A 30 -11.25 1.92 -5.74
C VAL A 30 -12.04 3.08 -5.15
N GLU A 31 -13.31 3.25 -5.55
CA GLU A 31 -14.19 4.29 -5.02
C GLU A 31 -14.43 4.14 -3.51
N PHE A 32 -14.44 2.89 -3.01
CA PHE A 32 -14.56 2.62 -1.58
C PHE A 32 -13.34 3.05 -0.77
N LEU A 33 -12.22 3.34 -1.42
CA LEU A 33 -11.04 3.93 -0.77
C LEU A 33 -11.02 5.44 -0.98
N LEU A 34 -11.22 5.89 -2.22
CA LEU A 34 -11.12 7.29 -2.56
C LEU A 34 -12.16 8.15 -1.83
N VAL A 35 -13.42 7.72 -1.75
CA VAL A 35 -14.47 8.54 -1.12
C VAL A 35 -14.20 8.74 0.38
N PRO A 36 -13.92 7.69 1.20
CA PRO A 36 -13.56 7.89 2.60
C PRO A 36 -12.26 8.66 2.78
N VAL A 37 -11.23 8.40 1.98
CA VAL A 37 -9.93 9.09 2.10
C VAL A 37 -10.06 10.59 1.79
N ILE A 38 -10.80 10.96 0.76
CA ILE A 38 -11.11 12.36 0.46
C ILE A 38 -11.88 12.96 1.65
N GLY A 39 -12.96 12.33 2.09
CA GLY A 39 -13.74 12.79 3.24
C GLY A 39 -12.87 13.03 4.48
N LEU A 40 -12.04 12.06 4.85
CA LEU A 40 -11.11 12.16 5.97
C LEU A 40 -10.10 13.29 5.80
N SER A 41 -9.55 13.52 4.60
CA SER A 41 -8.61 14.63 4.40
C SER A 41 -9.21 16.02 4.60
N PHE A 42 -10.52 16.18 4.35
CA PHE A 42 -11.23 17.42 4.63
C PHE A 42 -11.59 17.56 6.11
N LEU A 43 -11.82 16.45 6.82
CA LEU A 43 -12.20 16.44 8.23
C LEU A 43 -10.99 16.57 9.18
N GLU A 44 -9.91 15.85 8.89
CA GLU A 44 -8.74 15.69 9.75
C GLU A 44 -7.49 16.23 9.04
N ASN A 45 -7.22 17.53 9.16
CA ASN A 45 -6.04 18.20 8.61
C ASN A 45 -5.51 19.26 9.60
N TYR A 46 -4.24 19.64 9.48
CA TYR A 46 -3.64 20.67 10.34
C TYR A 46 -4.10 22.09 10.00
N SER A 47 -4.47 22.34 8.75
CA SER A 47 -4.99 23.63 8.28
C SER A 47 -5.90 23.44 7.06
N PHE A 48 -6.97 24.23 6.99
CA PHE A 48 -7.94 24.16 5.89
C PHE A 48 -7.46 24.93 4.65
N THR A 49 -6.27 24.59 4.16
CA THR A 49 -5.69 25.14 2.93
C THR A 49 -5.64 24.06 1.85
N PRO A 50 -5.75 24.42 0.56
CA PRO A 50 -5.73 23.43 -0.51
C PRO A 50 -4.48 22.53 -0.49
N LEU A 51 -3.31 23.10 -0.18
CA LEU A 51 -2.06 22.33 -0.12
C LEU A 51 -2.04 21.33 1.04
N GLU A 52 -2.53 21.73 2.21
CA GLU A 52 -2.56 20.87 3.40
C GLU A 52 -3.56 19.73 3.26
N ILE A 53 -4.73 20.01 2.67
CA ILE A 53 -5.74 18.99 2.36
C ILE A 53 -5.17 18.00 1.34
N LEU A 54 -4.49 18.47 0.28
CA LEU A 54 -3.85 17.59 -0.70
C LEU A 54 -2.71 16.76 -0.10
N TRP A 55 -1.92 17.34 0.80
CA TRP A 55 -0.87 16.62 1.53
C TRP A 55 -1.49 15.52 2.40
N THR A 56 -2.47 15.88 3.24
CA THR A 56 -3.21 14.93 4.09
C THR A 56 -3.86 13.81 3.27
N PHE A 57 -4.52 14.18 2.17
CA PHE A 57 -5.09 13.23 1.22
C PHE A 57 -4.05 12.25 0.69
N SER A 58 -2.86 12.75 0.31
CA SER A 58 -1.78 11.88 -0.19
C SER A 58 -1.30 10.88 0.87
N ILE A 59 -1.23 11.29 2.14
CA ILE A 59 -0.83 10.43 3.26
C ILE A 59 -1.87 9.34 3.53
N PHE A 60 -3.15 9.72 3.61
CA PHE A 60 -4.24 8.75 3.80
C PHE A 60 -4.39 7.81 2.60
N LEU A 61 -4.26 8.31 1.37
CA LEU A 61 -4.34 7.48 0.17
C LEU A 61 -3.19 6.47 0.11
N GLU A 62 -1.97 6.89 0.42
CA GLU A 62 -0.80 6.00 0.43
C GLU A 62 -0.99 4.84 1.41
N ALA A 63 -1.61 5.10 2.57
CA ALA A 63 -1.85 4.07 3.58
C ALA A 63 -2.74 2.92 3.08
N VAL A 64 -3.64 3.21 2.14
CA VAL A 64 -4.64 2.25 1.61
C VAL A 64 -4.36 1.80 0.17
N ALA A 65 -3.47 2.46 -0.55
CA ALA A 65 -3.23 2.27 -1.98
C ALA A 65 -2.81 0.85 -2.37
N ILE A 66 -2.30 0.05 -1.42
CA ILE A 66 -1.87 -1.32 -1.67
C ILE A 66 -3.03 -2.33 -1.72
N MET A 67 -4.22 -1.96 -1.22
CA MET A 67 -5.35 -2.89 -1.10
C MET A 67 -5.81 -3.56 -2.41
N PRO A 68 -5.92 -2.88 -3.57
CA PRO A 68 -6.27 -3.54 -4.83
C PRO A 68 -5.33 -4.68 -5.19
N GLN A 69 -4.02 -4.46 -5.01
CA GLN A 69 -2.99 -5.47 -5.30
C GLN A 69 -3.08 -6.66 -4.34
N LEU A 70 -3.32 -6.41 -3.04
CA LEU A 70 -3.52 -7.47 -2.06
C LEU A 70 -4.78 -8.27 -2.37
N PHE A 71 -5.88 -7.59 -2.71
CA PHE A 71 -7.14 -8.21 -3.09
C PHE A 71 -6.96 -9.13 -4.31
N MET A 72 -6.27 -8.64 -5.35
CA MET A 72 -5.97 -9.44 -6.54
C MET A 72 -5.18 -10.70 -6.19
N ILE A 73 -4.12 -10.59 -5.37
CA ILE A 73 -3.30 -11.74 -4.94
C ILE A 73 -4.14 -12.75 -4.14
N THR A 74 -5.00 -12.26 -3.24
CA THR A 74 -5.91 -13.14 -2.47
C THR A 74 -6.89 -13.89 -3.35
N LYS A 75 -7.34 -13.28 -4.44
CA LYS A 75 -8.29 -13.87 -5.39
C LYS A 75 -7.63 -14.89 -6.31
N THR A 76 -6.45 -14.59 -6.84
CA THR A 76 -5.71 -15.50 -7.73
C THR A 76 -5.11 -16.69 -6.98
N GLY A 77 -4.90 -16.54 -5.67
CA GLY A 77 -4.26 -17.53 -4.83
C GLY A 77 -2.75 -17.61 -5.03
N GLU A 78 -2.25 -17.33 -6.24
CA GLU A 78 -0.83 -17.28 -6.59
C GLU A 78 -0.27 -15.85 -6.48
N ALA A 79 0.84 -15.67 -5.77
CA ALA A 79 1.74 -14.53 -5.98
C ALA A 79 3.06 -15.01 -6.55
N GLU A 80 3.48 -14.38 -7.64
CA GLU A 80 4.80 -14.62 -8.22
C GLU A 80 5.91 -14.20 -7.26
N SER A 81 7.04 -14.91 -7.31
CA SER A 81 8.20 -14.61 -6.47
C SER A 81 8.67 -13.15 -6.64
N ILE A 82 8.63 -12.60 -7.87
CA ILE A 82 9.03 -11.21 -8.15
C ILE A 82 8.12 -10.21 -7.44
N THR A 83 6.80 -10.34 -7.60
CA THR A 83 5.79 -9.51 -6.92
C THR A 83 5.99 -9.54 -5.41
N THR A 84 6.37 -10.70 -4.89
CA THR A 84 6.58 -10.90 -3.47
C THR A 84 7.80 -10.14 -2.95
N HIS A 85 8.91 -10.13 -3.69
CA HIS A 85 10.09 -9.32 -3.35
C HIS A 85 9.79 -7.81 -3.46
N TYR A 86 9.02 -7.40 -4.46
CA TYR A 86 8.54 -6.02 -4.59
C TYR A 86 7.78 -5.58 -3.34
N LEU A 87 6.80 -6.37 -2.91
CA LEU A 87 6.01 -6.10 -1.71
C LEU A 87 6.85 -6.14 -0.44
N PHE A 88 7.89 -6.99 -0.38
CA PHE A 88 8.82 -7.01 0.75
C PHE A 88 9.59 -5.69 0.89
N PHE A 89 10.21 -5.19 -0.18
CA PHE A 89 10.89 -3.89 -0.13
C PHE A 89 9.91 -2.75 0.13
N LEU A 90 8.67 -2.89 -0.35
CA LEU A 90 7.61 -1.93 -0.08
C LEU A 90 7.23 -1.89 1.42
N GLY A 91 7.09 -3.04 2.09
CA GLY A 91 6.87 -3.02 3.54
C GLY A 91 8.13 -2.62 4.33
N LEU A 92 9.33 -2.97 3.85
CA LEU A 92 10.59 -2.61 4.50
C LEU A 92 10.81 -1.09 4.53
N TYR A 93 10.52 -0.37 3.44
CA TYR A 93 10.64 1.09 3.47
C TYR A 93 9.75 1.67 4.58
N ARG A 94 8.55 1.13 4.79
CA ARG A 94 7.62 1.63 5.80
C ARG A 94 8.10 1.33 7.21
N ALA A 95 8.66 0.15 7.45
CA ALA A 95 9.30 -0.18 8.73
C ALA A 95 10.44 0.79 9.07
N LEU A 96 11.25 1.18 8.08
CA LEU A 96 12.30 2.19 8.25
C LEU A 96 11.72 3.57 8.59
N TYR A 97 10.59 3.96 8.00
CA TYR A 97 9.90 5.21 8.34
C TYR A 97 9.39 5.22 9.79
N ILE A 98 8.85 4.10 10.28
CA ILE A 98 8.46 3.98 11.69
C ILE A 98 9.66 4.17 12.60
N GLY A 99 10.79 3.51 12.29
CA GLY A 99 12.05 3.71 13.03
C GLY A 99 12.51 5.17 13.01
N ASN A 100 12.40 5.84 11.87
CA ASN A 100 12.70 7.26 11.72
C ASN A 100 11.78 8.16 12.58
N TRP A 101 10.47 7.88 12.64
CA TRP A 101 9.56 8.65 13.51
C TRP A 101 9.89 8.50 14.99
N VAL A 102 10.22 7.27 15.44
CA VAL A 102 10.67 7.02 16.81
C VAL A 102 11.96 7.79 17.11
N TRP A 103 12.92 7.77 16.17
CA TRP A 103 14.16 8.53 16.30
C TRP A 103 13.89 10.03 16.44
N ARG A 104 13.12 10.62 15.51
CA ARG A 104 12.79 12.05 15.53
C ARG A 104 11.99 12.48 16.75
N TYR A 105 11.12 11.61 17.27
CA TYR A 105 10.42 11.88 18.53
C TYR A 105 11.41 12.02 19.70
N HIS A 106 12.40 11.13 19.80
CA HIS A 106 13.39 11.17 20.87
C HIS A 106 14.42 12.29 20.72
N THR A 107 14.87 12.60 19.50
CA THR A 107 15.95 13.57 19.28
C THR A 107 15.46 14.99 19.04
N GLU A 108 14.32 15.17 18.36
CA GLU A 108 13.79 16.47 17.93
C GLU A 108 12.50 16.85 18.67
N GLY A 109 11.86 15.92 19.40
CA GLY A 109 10.51 16.13 19.96
C GLY A 109 9.42 16.28 18.89
N PHE A 110 9.72 15.90 17.65
CA PHE A 110 8.81 16.05 16.52
C PHE A 110 7.83 14.87 16.47
N PHE A 111 6.52 15.17 16.43
CA PHE A 111 5.46 14.18 16.29
C PHE A 111 4.40 14.67 15.32
N ASP A 112 4.19 13.90 14.24
CA ASP A 112 3.14 14.14 13.25
C ASP A 112 2.09 13.03 13.38
N GLN A 113 0.96 13.36 13.99
CA GLN A 113 -0.09 12.39 14.29
C GLN A 113 -0.69 11.78 13.01
N ILE A 114 -0.94 12.59 11.99
CA ILE A 114 -1.52 12.14 10.71
C ILE A 114 -0.57 11.15 10.03
N ALA A 115 0.72 11.48 9.93
CA ALA A 115 1.71 10.62 9.31
C ALA A 115 1.91 9.30 10.09
N VAL A 116 2.00 9.37 11.42
CA VAL A 116 2.23 8.19 12.26
C VAL A 116 1.03 7.24 12.23
N VAL A 117 -0.19 7.75 12.42
CA VAL A 117 -1.40 6.91 12.41
C VAL A 117 -1.59 6.26 11.03
N SER A 118 -1.44 7.02 9.95
CA SER A 118 -1.53 6.49 8.59
C SER A 118 -0.46 5.45 8.30
N GLY A 119 0.76 5.68 8.80
CA GLY A 119 1.85 4.71 8.72
C GLY A 119 1.55 3.40 9.44
N VAL A 120 0.97 3.47 10.64
CA VAL A 120 0.56 2.28 11.40
C VAL A 120 -0.52 1.51 10.64
N VAL A 121 -1.55 2.19 10.14
CA VAL A 121 -2.60 1.58 9.29
C VAL A 121 -1.99 0.87 8.09
N GLN A 122 -1.06 1.53 7.40
CA GLN A 122 -0.38 0.95 6.26
C GLN A 122 0.44 -0.29 6.64
N THR A 123 1.17 -0.25 7.75
CA THR A 123 1.94 -1.40 8.25
C THR A 123 1.02 -2.57 8.60
N ILE A 124 -0.17 -2.33 9.16
CA ILE A 124 -1.14 -3.39 9.44
C ILE A 124 -1.54 -4.12 8.14
N PHE A 125 -1.83 -3.38 7.06
CA PHE A 125 -2.14 -4.00 5.77
C PHE A 125 -0.96 -4.82 5.22
N TYR A 126 0.29 -4.38 5.44
CA TYR A 126 1.47 -5.18 5.08
C TYR A 126 1.70 -6.38 6.01
N CYS A 127 1.32 -6.33 7.28
CA CYS A 127 1.53 -7.43 8.23
C CYS A 127 0.80 -8.71 7.82
N ASP A 128 -0.45 -8.59 7.33
CA ASP A 128 -1.21 -9.75 6.83
C ASP A 128 -0.51 -10.37 5.60
N PHE A 129 -0.05 -9.52 4.69
CA PHE A 129 0.78 -9.96 3.56
C PHE A 129 2.09 -10.63 4.01
N PHE A 130 2.82 -10.04 4.95
CA PHE A 130 4.07 -10.60 5.47
C PHE A 130 3.83 -11.96 6.13
N TYR A 131 2.78 -12.09 6.92
CA TYR A 131 2.41 -13.38 7.52
C TYR A 131 2.21 -14.46 6.46
N LEU A 132 1.44 -14.16 5.41
CA LEU A 132 1.23 -15.07 4.28
C LEU A 132 2.52 -15.36 3.51
N TYR A 133 3.37 -14.37 3.31
CA TYR A 133 4.67 -14.51 2.65
C TYR A 133 5.61 -15.44 3.40
N PHE A 134 5.86 -15.18 4.69
CA PHE A 134 6.78 -15.96 5.51
C PHE A 134 6.32 -17.41 5.68
N THR A 135 5.01 -17.62 5.83
CA THR A 135 4.46 -18.96 6.05
C THR A 135 4.45 -19.82 4.78
N LYS A 136 4.26 -19.22 3.59
CA LYS A 136 4.14 -19.97 2.33
C LYS A 136 5.43 -19.99 1.50
N VAL A 137 6.11 -18.85 1.32
CA VAL A 137 7.27 -18.78 0.42
C VAL A 137 8.55 -19.21 1.10
N LEU A 138 8.86 -18.65 2.28
CA LEU A 138 10.14 -18.91 2.95
C LEU A 138 10.24 -20.31 3.57
N ARG A 139 9.09 -20.96 3.89
CA ARG A 139 9.05 -22.34 4.38
C ARG A 139 9.07 -23.40 3.27
N GLY A 140 9.23 -23.00 2.01
CA GLY A 140 9.42 -23.93 0.89
C GLY A 140 8.24 -24.87 0.60
N ARG A 141 7.05 -24.57 1.13
CA ARG A 141 5.81 -25.25 0.73
C ARG A 141 5.37 -24.59 -0.57
N GLY A 142 5.45 -25.30 -1.68
CA GLY A 142 5.30 -24.77 -3.05
C GLY A 142 4.08 -23.86 -3.29
N LYS A 143 4.09 -23.20 -4.47
CA LYS A 143 3.11 -22.26 -5.04
C LYS A 143 2.03 -21.72 -4.08
N MET A 144 2.10 -20.40 -3.82
CA MET A 144 1.06 -19.70 -3.06
C MET A 144 -0.33 -20.12 -3.54
N THR A 145 -1.16 -20.54 -2.61
CA THR A 145 -2.61 -20.75 -2.78
C THR A 145 -3.27 -20.24 -1.53
N LEU A 146 -4.00 -19.12 -1.61
CA LEU A 146 -4.69 -18.51 -0.47
C LEU A 146 -6.04 -19.21 -0.23
N PRO A 147 -6.44 -19.48 1.02
CA PRO A 147 -7.75 -20.03 1.29
C PRO A 147 -8.81 -18.99 0.90
N MET A 148 -9.73 -19.37 0.02
CA MET A 148 -10.85 -18.51 -0.34
C MET A 148 -11.73 -18.27 0.88
N PRO A 149 -12.23 -17.03 1.10
CA PRO A 149 -13.29 -16.81 2.06
C PRO A 149 -14.53 -17.55 1.60
N VAL A 150 -15.10 -18.37 2.49
CA VAL A 150 -16.44 -18.95 2.37
C VAL A 150 -17.51 -17.89 2.50
#